data_AF-A0A2V2A4X3-F1
#
_entry.id   AF-A0A2V2A4X3-F1
#
_cell.length_a   1.000
_cell.length_b   1.000
_cell.length_c   1.000
_cell.angle_alpha   90.00
_cell.angle_beta   90.00
_cell.angle_gamma   90.00
#
_symmetry.space_group_name_H-M   'P 1'
#
loop_
_entity.id
_entity.type
_entity.pdbx_description
1 polymer ?
#
loop_
_entity_poly.entity_id
_entity_poly.type
_entity_poly.pdbx_seq_one_letter_code
_entity_poly.pdbx_strand_id
1 'polypeptide(L)'
;MLESGVSLFELLSQAASGAPADHLGAFRSSKASLHAKTFAVDGKRIFIGSFNFDPRSTALNTEMGLMINSEQMAQKLHKAFDEDMVGLTWRVEQRNGRLVWIDSYTGSMSISEPGQSALRNIILTIVGWLPVEWLL
;
A
#
# COMPACT_ATOMS: atom_id res chain seq x y z
N MET A 1 -1.99 7.14 -12.26
CA MET A 1 -2.28 5.74 -11.87
C MET A 1 -3.74 5.52 -11.56
N LEU A 2 -4.38 6.25 -10.65
CA LEU A 2 -5.82 6.05 -10.38
C LEU A 2 -6.68 6.30 -11.63
N GLU A 3 -6.34 7.31 -12.43
CA GLU A 3 -7.02 7.59 -13.71
C GLU A 3 -6.72 6.58 -14.82
N SER A 4 -5.72 5.70 -14.65
CA SER A 4 -5.32 4.69 -15.64
C SER A 4 -5.93 3.30 -15.36
N GLY A 5 -7.06 3.25 -14.64
CA GLY A 5 -7.78 2.01 -14.33
C GLY A 5 -7.21 1.21 -13.14
N VAL A 6 -6.35 1.82 -12.32
CA VAL A 6 -5.80 1.17 -11.12
C VAL A 6 -6.74 1.41 -9.94
N SER A 7 -7.19 0.33 -9.30
CA SER A 7 -7.88 0.37 -8.01
C SER A 7 -6.87 0.31 -6.86
N LEU A 8 -6.91 1.28 -5.95
CA LEU A 8 -6.00 1.38 -4.82
C LEU A 8 -6.74 1.15 -3.50
N PHE A 9 -6.17 0.29 -2.65
CA PHE A 9 -6.68 -0.03 -1.32
C PHE A 9 -5.57 0.15 -0.28
N GLU A 10 -5.85 0.89 0.79
CA GLU A 10 -4.93 1.14 1.90
C GLU A 10 -5.45 0.49 3.19
N LEU A 11 -4.61 -0.25 3.92
CA LEU A 11 -5.03 -0.90 5.16
C LEU A 11 -5.37 0.11 6.26
N LEU A 12 -6.49 -0.11 6.96
CA LEU A 12 -6.89 0.61 8.17
C LEU A 12 -5.86 0.38 9.28
N SER A 13 -5.42 1.44 9.97
CA SER A 13 -4.39 1.30 11.02
C SER A 13 -4.85 0.42 12.19
N GLN A 14 -6.16 0.33 12.46
CA GLN A 14 -6.71 -0.54 13.51
C GLN A 14 -6.64 -2.04 13.16
N ALA A 15 -6.66 -2.40 11.88
CA ALA A 15 -6.53 -3.80 11.44
C ALA A 15 -5.16 -4.42 11.81
N ALA A 16 -4.18 -3.59 12.17
CA ALA A 16 -2.83 -3.97 12.59
C ALA A 16 -2.69 -4.51 14.01
N SER A 17 -3.70 -4.32 14.86
CA SER A 17 -3.52 -4.30 16.32
C SER A 17 -3.30 -5.68 16.98
N GLY A 18 -3.10 -6.75 16.19
CA GLY A 18 -2.94 -8.13 16.66
C GLY A 18 -1.53 -8.74 16.54
N ALA A 19 -0.52 -8.02 16.06
CA ALA A 19 0.85 -8.56 15.91
C ALA A 19 1.72 -8.24 17.15
N PRO A 20 2.49 -9.21 17.70
CA PRO A 20 3.29 -9.00 18.90
C PRO A 20 4.39 -7.94 18.67
N ALA A 21 4.45 -6.99 19.59
CA ALA A 21 5.37 -5.86 19.56
C ALA A 21 6.78 -6.30 19.95
N ASP A 22 7.72 -6.24 19.00
CA ASP A 22 9.13 -6.39 19.31
C ASP A 22 9.71 -5.03 19.74
N HIS A 23 10.34 -5.02 20.92
CA HIS A 23 10.80 -3.84 21.62
C HIS A 23 12.09 -3.31 21.00
N LEU A 24 12.07 -2.12 20.38
CA LEU A 24 13.18 -1.13 20.31
C LEU A 24 12.80 0.06 19.38
N GLY A 25 12.74 1.28 19.93
CA GLY A 25 12.76 2.53 19.15
C GLY A 25 11.50 3.42 19.24
N ALA A 26 11.61 4.52 19.97
CA ALA A 26 10.54 5.47 20.35
C ALA A 26 9.97 6.36 19.22
N PHE A 27 9.80 5.86 17.98
CA PHE A 27 9.25 6.62 16.86
C PHE A 27 8.35 5.79 15.92
N ARG A 28 7.52 4.88 16.45
CA ARG A 28 6.63 4.08 15.58
C ARG A 28 5.18 4.17 16.03
N SER A 29 4.39 4.98 15.33
CA SER A 29 2.95 4.74 15.24
C SER A 29 2.77 3.31 14.73
N SER A 30 2.15 2.43 15.52
CA SER A 30 1.89 1.03 15.14
C SER A 30 0.87 0.98 14.00
N LYS A 31 1.32 1.32 12.80
CA LYS A 31 0.58 1.11 11.55
C LYS A 31 0.74 -0.35 11.15
N ALA A 32 -0.26 -0.92 10.48
CA ALA A 32 -0.16 -2.26 9.89
C ALA A 32 1.11 -2.35 9.06
N SER A 33 2.04 -3.22 9.43
CA SER A 33 3.31 -3.36 8.73
C SER A 33 3.13 -4.33 7.57
N LEU A 34 2.60 -3.85 6.44
CA LEU A 34 2.49 -4.65 5.22
C LEU A 34 3.88 -4.71 4.55
N HIS A 35 4.67 -5.72 4.88
CA HIS A 35 6.02 -5.90 4.30
C HIS A 35 6.05 -6.81 3.07
N ALA A 36 4.96 -7.51 2.78
CA ALA A 36 4.83 -8.39 1.62
C ALA A 36 4.76 -7.56 0.33
N LYS A 37 5.64 -7.87 -0.63
CA LYS A 37 5.63 -7.30 -1.99
C LYS A 37 5.36 -8.45 -2.93
N THR A 38 4.07 -8.67 -3.14
CA THR A 38 3.56 -9.83 -3.86
C THR A 38 2.56 -9.35 -4.88
N PHE A 39 2.62 -9.90 -6.09
CA PHE A 39 1.62 -9.65 -7.11
C PHE A 39 1.26 -10.94 -7.84
N ALA A 40 0.01 -11.04 -8.28
CA ALA A 40 -0.46 -12.10 -9.17
C ALA A 40 -0.79 -11.53 -10.54
N VAL A 41 -0.55 -12.32 -11.59
CA VAL A 41 -0.82 -11.95 -12.98
C VAL A 41 -1.65 -13.05 -13.64
N ASP A 42 -2.70 -12.62 -14.35
CA ASP A 42 -3.65 -13.47 -15.11
C ASP A 42 -4.34 -14.57 -14.30
N GLY A 43 -4.28 -14.52 -12.96
CA GLY A 43 -4.74 -15.61 -12.11
C GLY A 43 -3.93 -16.90 -12.23
N LYS A 44 -2.69 -16.85 -12.75
CA LYS A 44 -1.85 -18.04 -13.00
C LYS A 44 -0.46 -18.00 -12.39
N ARG A 45 0.10 -16.81 -12.20
CA ARG A 45 1.48 -16.62 -11.73
C ARG A 45 1.48 -15.69 -10.55
N ILE A 46 2.36 -15.96 -9.59
CA ILE A 46 2.67 -15.08 -8.47
C ILE A 46 4.14 -14.75 -8.47
N PHE A 47 4.45 -13.51 -8.14
CA PHE A 47 5.77 -13.09 -7.74
C PHE A 47 5.77 -12.70 -6.26
N ILE A 48 6.82 -13.09 -5.54
CA ILE A 48 7.11 -12.63 -4.16
C ILE A 48 8.56 -12.16 -4.16
N GLY A 49 8.85 -10.95 -3.69
CA GLY A 49 10.23 -10.46 -3.66
C GLY A 49 10.43 -9.15 -2.91
N SER A 50 11.56 -8.50 -3.20
CA SER A 50 11.91 -7.19 -2.66
C SER A 50 11.47 -6.02 -3.55
N PHE A 51 11.04 -6.29 -4.78
CA PHE A 51 10.70 -5.29 -5.80
C PHE A 51 9.47 -4.47 -5.41
N ASN A 52 9.64 -3.15 -5.30
CA ASN A 52 8.61 -2.20 -4.84
C ASN A 52 7.73 -1.60 -5.96
N PHE A 53 7.97 -1.93 -7.23
CA PHE A 53 7.35 -1.24 -8.38
C PHE A 53 7.66 0.25 -8.47
N ASP A 54 8.87 0.64 -8.11
CA ASP A 54 9.39 2.00 -8.31
C ASP A 54 10.59 2.02 -9.29
N PRO A 55 10.92 3.19 -9.87
CA PRO A 55 12.06 3.34 -10.77
C PRO A 55 13.40 2.92 -10.14
N ARG A 56 13.57 3.12 -8.82
CA ARG A 56 14.79 2.80 -8.10
C ARG A 56 14.99 1.27 -7.99
N SER A 57 13.96 0.50 -7.69
CA SER A 57 13.96 -0.97 -7.75
C SER A 57 14.32 -1.50 -9.13
N THR A 58 13.99 -0.75 -10.19
CA THR A 58 14.31 -1.13 -11.57
C THR A 58 15.74 -0.78 -11.96
N ALA A 59 16.24 0.38 -11.54
CA ALA A 59 17.48 0.96 -12.06
C ALA A 59 18.69 0.84 -11.12
N LEU A 60 18.47 0.72 -9.81
CA LEU A 60 19.52 0.92 -8.80
C LEU A 60 19.64 -0.23 -7.81
N ASN A 61 18.53 -0.84 -7.39
CA ASN A 61 18.57 -1.92 -6.41
C ASN A 61 18.87 -3.28 -7.08
N THR A 62 19.63 -4.12 -6.38
CA THR A 62 19.67 -5.56 -6.67
C THR A 62 18.46 -6.21 -6.00
N GLU A 63 17.46 -6.55 -6.80
CA GLU A 63 16.21 -7.12 -6.33
C GLU A 63 16.27 -8.65 -6.38
N MET A 64 15.65 -9.31 -5.41
CA MET A 64 15.47 -10.76 -5.41
C MET A 64 13.99 -11.10 -5.34
N GLY A 65 13.60 -12.17 -6.02
CA GLY A 65 12.23 -12.66 -5.95
C GLY A 65 12.07 -14.05 -6.54
N LEU A 66 10.94 -14.66 -6.19
CA LEU A 66 10.52 -15.96 -6.66
C LEU A 66 9.31 -15.79 -7.57
N MET A 67 9.43 -16.28 -8.80
CA MET A 67 8.30 -16.44 -9.71
C MET A 67 7.73 -17.86 -9.56
N ILE A 68 6.45 -17.95 -9.22
CA ILE A 68 5.75 -19.21 -8.98
C ILE A 68 4.61 -19.34 -10.00
N ASN A 69 4.66 -20.38 -10.83
CA ASN A 69 3.59 -20.73 -11.75
C ASN A 69 2.58 -21.63 -11.03
N SER A 70 1.54 -21.04 -10.46
CA SER A 70 0.50 -21.75 -9.72
C SER A 70 -0.82 -21.00 -9.77
N GLU A 71 -1.78 -21.53 -10.53
CA GLU A 71 -3.14 -20.98 -10.60
C GLU A 71 -3.80 -20.99 -9.21
N GLN A 72 -3.61 -22.07 -8.44
CA GLN A 72 -4.18 -22.18 -7.10
C GLN A 72 -3.71 -21.05 -6.18
N MET A 73 -2.41 -20.73 -6.20
CA MET A 73 -1.90 -19.64 -5.36
C MET A 73 -2.36 -18.29 -5.88
N ALA A 74 -2.33 -18.07 -7.21
CA ALA A 74 -2.76 -16.82 -7.81
C ALA A 74 -4.24 -16.50 -7.52
N GLN A 75 -5.11 -17.50 -7.62
CA GLN A 75 -6.52 -17.37 -7.26
C GLN A 75 -6.72 -17.09 -5.77
N LYS A 76 -5.93 -17.73 -4.89
CA LYS A 76 -5.95 -17.40 -3.45
C LYS A 76 -5.56 -15.95 -3.19
N LEU A 77 -4.56 -15.42 -3.90
CA LEU A 77 -4.17 -14.03 -3.74
C LEU A 77 -5.27 -13.08 -4.23
N HIS A 78 -5.84 -13.32 -5.41
CA HIS A 78 -6.99 -12.53 -5.90
C HIS A 78 -8.15 -12.54 -4.92
N LYS A 79 -8.54 -13.72 -4.43
CA LYS A 79 -9.58 -13.87 -3.43
C LYS A 79 -9.29 -13.08 -2.15
N ALA A 80 -8.04 -13.12 -1.67
CA ALA A 80 -7.66 -12.36 -0.49
C ALA A 80 -7.80 -10.84 -0.69
N PHE A 81 -7.52 -10.32 -1.90
CA PHE A 81 -7.74 -8.91 -2.22
C PHE A 81 -9.23 -8.56 -2.40
N ASP A 82 -10.00 -9.43 -3.05
CA ASP A 82 -11.40 -9.15 -3.42
C ASP A 82 -12.38 -9.34 -2.24
N GLU A 83 -12.18 -10.38 -1.42
CA GLU A 83 -13.11 -10.79 -0.36
C GLU A 83 -12.59 -10.42 1.03
N ASP A 84 -11.32 -10.69 1.33
CA ASP A 84 -10.80 -10.62 2.70
C ASP A 84 -10.43 -9.18 3.14
N MET A 85 -10.42 -8.22 2.21
CA MET A 85 -10.08 -6.81 2.50
C MET A 85 -11.28 -5.92 2.86
N VAL A 86 -12.51 -6.44 2.74
CA VAL A 86 -13.73 -5.69 3.05
C VAL A 86 -13.75 -5.33 4.53
N GLY A 87 -13.81 -4.02 4.82
CA GLY A 87 -13.80 -3.48 6.17
C GLY A 87 -12.45 -3.43 6.87
N LEU A 88 -11.37 -3.80 6.16
CA LEU A 88 -10.00 -3.66 6.62
C LEU A 88 -9.23 -2.59 5.83
N THR A 89 -9.87 -1.96 4.84
CA THR A 89 -9.21 -1.05 3.90
C THR A 89 -9.99 0.24 3.64
N TRP A 90 -9.26 1.31 3.32
CA TRP A 90 -9.73 2.46 2.59
C TRP A 90 -9.57 2.20 1.10
N ARG A 91 -10.63 2.41 0.30
CA ARG A 91 -10.51 2.55 -1.15
C ARG A 91 -10.14 3.99 -1.47
N VAL A 92 -9.06 4.18 -2.22
CA VAL A 92 -8.59 5.51 -2.61
C VAL A 92 -9.07 5.82 -4.02
N GLU A 93 -9.81 6.92 -4.16
CA GLU A 93 -10.32 7.40 -5.44
C GLU A 93 -9.85 8.83 -5.71
N GLN A 94 -9.75 9.19 -6.99
CA GLN A 94 -9.53 10.56 -7.41
C GLN A 94 -10.85 11.15 -7.89
N ARG A 95 -11.29 12.24 -7.23
CA ARG A 95 -12.51 12.98 -7.59
C ARG A 95 -12.17 14.46 -7.71
N ASN A 96 -12.45 15.06 -8.88
CA ASN A 96 -12.17 16.47 -9.15
C ASN A 96 -10.70 16.88 -8.86
N GLY A 97 -9.74 16.01 -9.21
CA GLY A 97 -8.31 16.26 -8.97
C GLY A 97 -7.86 16.17 -7.50
N ARG A 98 -8.73 15.68 -6.60
CA ARG A 98 -8.39 15.43 -5.19
C ARG A 98 -8.54 13.96 -4.85
N LEU A 99 -7.68 13.48 -3.96
CA LEU A 99 -7.79 12.14 -3.40
C LEU A 99 -8.90 12.11 -2.34
N VAL A 100 -9.68 11.03 -2.36
CA VAL A 100 -10.75 10.75 -1.42
C VAL A 100 -10.57 9.31 -0.93
N TRP A 101 -10.57 9.13 0.38
CA TRP A 101 -10.51 7.83 1.04
C TRP A 101 -11.93 7.41 1.40
N ILE A 102 -12.33 6.22 0.94
CA ILE A 102 -13.66 5.67 1.15
C ILE A 102 -13.52 4.41 2.00
N ASP A 103 -14.17 4.38 3.16
CA ASP A 103 -14.15 3.21 4.03
C ASP A 103 -14.84 2.04 3.33
N SER A 104 -14.15 0.90 3.18
CA SER A 104 -14.69 -0.25 2.43
C SER A 104 -15.88 -0.95 3.12
N TYR A 105 -16.14 -0.68 4.41
CA TYR A 105 -17.29 -1.23 5.14
C TYR A 105 -18.43 -0.22 5.26
N THR A 106 -18.14 1.00 5.71
CA THR A 106 -19.19 2.02 5.98
C THR A 106 -19.53 2.86 4.76
N GLY A 107 -18.66 2.89 3.74
CA GLY A 107 -18.77 3.80 2.59
C GLY A 107 -18.57 5.27 2.95
N SER A 108 -18.16 5.57 4.20
CA SER A 108 -17.89 6.93 4.63
C SER A 108 -16.69 7.50 3.89
N MET A 109 -16.75 8.80 3.54
CA MET A 109 -15.74 9.46 2.72
C MET A 109 -14.95 10.46 3.56
N SER A 110 -13.62 10.44 3.41
CA SER A 110 -12.71 11.44 3.95
C SER A 110 -11.89 12.06 2.81
N ILE A 111 -11.81 13.38 2.80
CA ILE A 111 -10.94 14.15 1.88
C ILE A 111 -9.54 14.38 2.45
N SER A 112 -9.34 14.05 3.73
CA SER A 112 -8.04 14.10 4.39
C SER A 112 -7.53 12.68 4.56
N GLU A 113 -6.25 12.45 4.31
CA GLU A 113 -5.62 11.15 4.54
C GLU A 113 -5.83 10.74 6.01
N PRO A 114 -6.45 9.57 6.27
CA PRO A 114 -6.74 9.10 7.62
C PRO A 114 -5.47 8.93 8.46
N GLY A 115 -5.46 9.46 9.68
CA GLY A 115 -4.32 9.33 10.61
C GLY A 115 -3.13 10.24 10.30
N GLN A 116 -3.29 11.26 9.47
CA GLN A 116 -2.27 12.29 9.25
C GLN A 116 -2.32 13.43 10.27
N SER A 117 -1.14 13.92 10.64
CA SER A 117 -0.96 15.13 11.44
C SER A 117 -0.59 16.31 10.52
N ALA A 118 -1.07 17.53 10.83
CA ALA A 118 -0.83 18.72 10.00
C ALA A 118 0.67 19.04 9.83
N LEU A 119 1.48 18.78 10.85
CA LEU A 119 2.93 18.99 10.82
C LEU A 119 3.62 18.07 9.80
N ARG A 120 3.18 16.80 9.69
CA ARG A 120 3.69 15.85 8.70
C ARG A 120 3.45 16.33 7.27
N ASN A 121 2.29 16.92 6.98
CA ASN A 121 1.99 17.48 5.64
C ASN A 121 2.93 18.63 5.26
N ILE A 122 3.25 19.50 6.22
CA ILE A 122 4.20 20.60 5.98
C ILE A 122 5.59 20.03 5.65
N ILE A 123 6.06 19.05 6.43
CA ILE A 123 7.35 18.39 6.16
C ILE A 123 7.34 17.72 4.78
N LEU A 124 6.30 16.96 4.45
CA LEU A 124 6.19 16.29 3.14
C LEU A 124 6.17 17.29 1.98
N THR A 125 5.52 18.44 2.14
CA THR A 125 5.48 19.49 1.12
C THR A 125 6.87 20.09 0.91
N ILE A 126 7.60 20.38 1.99
CA ILE A 126 8.97 20.92 1.91
C ILE A 126 9.93 19.89 1.29
N VAL A 127 9.85 18.62 1.69
CA VAL A 127 10.67 17.54 1.11
C VAL A 127 10.36 17.36 -0.37
N GLY A 128 9.09 17.47 -0.78
CA GLY A 128 8.68 17.40 -2.18
C GLY A 128 9.19 18.57 -3.06
N TRP A 129 9.75 19.63 -2.48
CA TRP A 129 10.45 20.69 -3.23
C TRP A 129 11.94 20.40 -3.45
N LEU A 130 12.51 19.45 -2.71
CA LEU A 130 13.90 19.07 -2.87
C LEU A 130 14.02 18.05 -4.02
N PRO A 131 15.11 18.06 -4.79
CA PRO A 131 15.36 17.09 -5.85
C PRO A 131 15.77 15.73 -5.28
N VAL A 132 14.84 15.08 -4.58
CA VAL A 132 15.01 13.79 -3.91
C VAL A 132 14.32 12.66 -4.68
N GLU A 133 13.90 12.91 -5.93
CA GLU A 133 13.20 11.93 -6.76
C GLU A 133 14.07 10.70 -7.08
N TRP A 134 15.40 10.81 -6.98
CA TRP A 134 16.33 9.69 -7.13
C TRP A 134 16.47 8.83 -5.86
N LEU A 135 15.98 9.32 -4.73
CA LEU A 135 16.04 8.68 -3.41
C LEU A 135 14.79 7.83 -3.12
N LEU A 136 13.69 8.12 -3.82
CA LEU A 136 12.42 7.38 -3.83
C LEU A 136 12.41 6.35 -4.97
#